data_AF-A0A7S3WXZ5-F1
#
_entry.id   AF-A0A7S3WXZ5-F1
#
_cell.length_a   1.000
_cell.length_b   1.000
_cell.length_c   1.000
_cell.angle_alpha   90.00
_cell.angle_beta   90.00
_cell.angle_gamma   90.00
#
_symmetry.space_group_name_H-M   'P 1'
#
loop_
_entity.id
_entity.type
_entity.pdbx_description
1 polymer ?
#
loop_
_entity_poly.entity_id
_entity_poly.type
_entity_poly.pdbx_seq_one_letter_code
_entity_poly.pdbx_strand_id
1 'polypeptide(L)'
;LGYEAWDYRDTSRITDPCIRSVVRMVCFTYFPKVQAGCSAGQQTPYYRPCKDCCSEYVRTCNVECCDEGVQCAFNHAADPSDGGSALVQSGYADYLGPSAQCTGQAFSAGRGLRAPLLLLLALFGVQL
;
A
#
# COMPACT_ATOMS: atom_id res chain seq x y z
N LEU A 1 20.90 -2.57 12.71
CA LEU A 1 20.41 -1.38 12.00
C LEU A 1 19.58 -1.87 10.82
N GLY A 2 18.37 -1.31 10.63
CA GLY A 2 17.44 -1.71 9.56
C GLY A 2 17.77 -1.06 8.21
N TYR A 3 17.08 -1.49 7.16
CA TYR A 3 17.15 -0.86 5.84
C TYR A 3 16.34 0.45 5.84
N GLU A 4 16.96 1.54 5.39
CA GLU A 4 16.29 2.84 5.27
C GLU A 4 15.92 3.12 3.82
N ALA A 5 14.65 3.47 3.56
CA ALA A 5 14.18 3.70 2.19
C ALA A 5 14.94 4.82 1.46
N TRP A 6 15.49 5.79 2.19
CA TRP A 6 16.25 6.91 1.64
C TRP A 6 17.61 6.51 1.07
N ASP A 7 18.16 5.36 1.47
CA ASP A 7 19.40 4.81 0.93
C ASP A 7 19.17 4.12 -0.42
N TYR A 8 17.90 3.83 -0.76
CA TYR A 8 17.49 3.08 -1.94
C TYR A 8 16.62 3.90 -2.90
N ARG A 9 17.08 5.11 -3.23
CA ARG A 9 16.37 6.04 -4.14
C ARG A 9 16.17 5.50 -5.54
N ASP A 10 17.18 4.80 -6.09
CA ASP A 10 17.08 4.17 -7.40
C ASP A 10 16.47 2.77 -7.26
N THR A 11 15.13 2.72 -7.34
CA THR A 11 14.37 1.47 -7.19
C THR A 11 14.67 0.43 -8.27
N SER A 12 15.23 0.84 -9.42
CA SER A 12 15.60 -0.08 -10.51
C SER A 12 16.76 -1.01 -10.15
N ARG A 13 17.57 -0.62 -9.15
CA ARG A 13 18.74 -1.39 -8.68
C ARG A 13 18.42 -2.30 -7.48
N ILE A 14 17.20 -2.24 -6.96
CA ILE A 14 16.80 -3.02 -5.79
C ILE A 14 16.50 -4.46 -6.20
N THR A 15 17.45 -5.36 -5.91
CA THR A 15 17.30 -6.80 -6.11
C THR A 15 16.71 -7.50 -4.88
N ASP A 16 16.96 -6.99 -3.68
CA ASP A 16 16.51 -7.57 -2.43
C ASP A 16 14.99 -7.34 -2.21
N PRO A 17 14.19 -8.41 -2.00
CA PRO A 17 12.76 -8.30 -1.76
C PRO A 17 12.41 -7.58 -0.43
N CYS A 18 13.25 -7.68 0.59
CA CYS A 18 13.08 -6.96 1.84
C CYS A 18 13.22 -5.45 1.60
N ILE A 19 14.30 -4.99 0.98
CA ILE A 19 14.50 -3.58 0.66
C ILE A 19 13.34 -3.05 -0.21
N ARG A 20 12.90 -3.83 -1.20
CA ARG A 20 11.77 -3.47 -2.05
C ARG A 20 10.48 -3.28 -1.24
N SER A 21 10.24 -4.14 -0.25
CA SER A 21 9.06 -4.05 0.62
C SER A 21 9.12 -2.81 1.53
N VAL A 22 10.31 -2.46 2.06
CA VAL A 22 10.52 -1.25 2.88
C VAL A 22 10.23 0.01 2.07
N VAL A 23 10.82 0.13 0.88
CA VAL A 23 10.59 1.30 0.01
C VAL A 23 9.11 1.42 -0.36
N ARG A 24 8.45 0.31 -0.70
CA ARG A 24 7.03 0.29 -1.01
C ARG A 24 6.17 0.75 0.17
N MET A 25 6.47 0.27 1.38
CA MET A 25 5.76 0.65 2.60
C MET A 25 5.91 2.14 2.92
N VAL A 26 7.12 2.69 2.75
CA VAL A 26 7.40 4.13 2.90
C VAL A 26 6.63 4.94 1.87
N CYS A 27 6.58 4.51 0.61
CA CYS A 27 5.79 5.19 -0.42
C CYS A 27 4.31 5.29 -0.04
N PHE A 28 3.69 4.20 0.44
CA PHE A 28 2.27 4.27 0.82
C PHE A 28 2.02 5.09 2.09
N THR A 29 2.98 5.14 2.99
CA THR A 29 2.88 5.90 4.24
C THR A 29 2.99 7.40 3.99
N TYR A 30 3.98 7.84 3.20
CA TYR A 30 4.21 9.28 2.96
C TYR A 30 3.48 9.84 1.74
N PHE A 31 3.09 8.98 0.79
CA PHE A 31 2.33 9.37 -0.40
C PHE A 31 1.03 8.56 -0.52
N PRO A 32 0.11 8.70 0.46
CA PRO A 32 -1.13 7.96 0.45
C PRO A 32 -2.09 8.42 -0.66
N LYS A 33 -2.95 7.50 -1.09
CA LYS A 33 -4.07 7.76 -1.97
C LYS A 33 -5.02 8.75 -1.32
N VAL A 34 -5.44 9.73 -2.10
CA VAL A 34 -6.45 10.73 -1.74
C VAL A 34 -7.87 10.24 -2.07
N GLN A 35 -8.86 10.66 -1.28
CA GLN A 35 -10.26 10.49 -1.64
C GLN A 35 -10.62 11.30 -2.88
N ALA A 36 -11.25 10.65 -3.86
CA ALA A 36 -11.73 11.33 -5.06
C ALA A 36 -12.82 12.36 -4.73
N GLY A 37 -12.89 13.44 -5.51
CA GLY A 37 -13.95 14.46 -5.37
C GLY A 37 -13.67 15.58 -4.37
N CYS A 38 -12.41 15.80 -3.98
CA CYS A 38 -12.03 16.94 -3.14
C CYS A 38 -12.20 18.26 -3.90
N SER A 39 -12.82 19.26 -3.27
CA SER A 39 -12.96 20.61 -3.82
C SER A 39 -11.77 21.50 -3.45
N ALA A 40 -11.52 22.55 -4.24
CA ALA A 40 -10.49 23.53 -3.91
C ALA A 40 -10.79 24.18 -2.55
N GLY A 41 -9.81 24.19 -1.64
CA GLY A 41 -9.95 24.70 -0.28
C GLY A 41 -10.50 23.70 0.75
N GLN A 42 -10.94 22.51 0.33
CA GLN A 42 -11.37 21.45 1.24
C GLN A 42 -10.15 20.73 1.84
N GLN A 43 -10.26 20.30 3.10
CA GLN A 43 -9.30 19.35 3.67
C GLN A 43 -9.37 18.02 2.92
N THR A 44 -8.21 17.53 2.47
CA THR A 44 -8.10 16.29 1.72
C THR A 44 -7.95 15.11 2.67
N PRO A 45 -8.93 14.19 2.79
CA PRO A 45 -8.75 12.98 3.55
C PRO A 45 -7.90 11.97 2.77
N TYR A 46 -6.98 11.31 3.48
CA TYR A 46 -6.09 10.31 2.93
C TYR A 46 -6.52 8.91 3.38
N TYR A 47 -6.36 7.94 2.48
CA TYR A 47 -6.56 6.54 2.81
C TYR A 47 -5.31 5.97 3.46
N ARG A 48 -5.46 5.32 4.62
CA ARG A 48 -4.39 4.53 5.24
C ARG A 48 -3.92 3.42 4.30
N PRO A 49 -2.65 2.99 4.38
CA PRO A 49 -2.18 1.86 3.58
C PRO A 49 -2.93 0.56 3.88
N CYS A 50 -3.02 -0.30 2.88
CA CYS A 50 -3.59 -1.64 2.99
C CYS A 50 -2.67 -2.56 3.83
N LYS A 51 -3.23 -3.51 4.59
CA LYS A 51 -2.44 -4.37 5.49
C LYS A 51 -1.40 -5.25 4.78
N ASP A 52 -1.58 -5.52 3.49
CA ASP A 52 -0.69 -6.38 2.71
C ASP A 52 0.72 -5.79 2.55
N CYS A 53 0.87 -4.46 2.54
CA CYS A 53 2.22 -3.87 2.45
C CYS A 53 3.08 -4.16 3.69
N CYS A 54 2.46 -4.14 4.87
CA CYS A 54 3.11 -4.51 6.12
C CYS A 54 3.30 -6.00 6.25
N SER A 55 2.30 -6.79 5.85
CA SER A 55 2.40 -8.26 5.88
C SER A 55 3.54 -8.74 4.98
N GLU A 56 3.72 -8.08 3.83
CA GLU A 56 4.85 -8.32 2.94
C GLU A 56 6.19 -7.96 3.60
N TYR A 57 6.30 -6.78 4.21
CA TYR A 57 7.50 -6.36 4.94
C TYR A 57 7.89 -7.35 6.05
N VAL A 58 6.93 -7.70 6.92
CA VAL A 58 7.15 -8.66 8.01
C VAL A 58 7.66 -9.99 7.46
N ARG A 59 7.06 -10.49 6.37
CA ARG A 59 7.42 -11.76 5.75
C ARG A 59 8.77 -11.74 5.02
N THR A 60 9.06 -10.72 4.21
CA THR A 60 10.27 -10.68 3.38
C THR A 60 11.51 -10.25 4.14
N CYS A 61 11.34 -9.42 5.17
CA CYS A 61 12.43 -8.98 6.04
C CYS A 61 12.59 -9.86 7.29
N ASN A 62 11.77 -10.90 7.45
CA ASN A 62 11.71 -11.77 8.62
C ASN A 62 11.67 -10.98 9.93
N VAL A 63 10.72 -10.05 10.03
CA VAL A 63 10.58 -9.19 11.20
C VAL A 63 9.94 -9.99 12.33
N GLU A 64 10.68 -10.12 13.42
CA GLU A 64 10.24 -10.80 14.63
C GLU A 64 10.17 -9.77 15.78
N CYS A 65 9.07 -9.78 16.52
CA CYS A 65 8.92 -9.02 17.76
C CYS A 65 8.85 -10.00 18.94
N CYS A 66 9.51 -9.65 20.05
CA CYS A 66 9.73 -10.54 21.19
C CYS A 66 8.46 -10.95 21.96
N ASP A 67 7.33 -10.26 21.75
CA ASP A 67 6.09 -10.47 22.49
C ASP A 67 4.99 -11.09 21.60
N GLU A 68 3.97 -10.31 21.25
CA GLU A 68 2.75 -10.76 20.54
C GLU A 68 2.92 -10.82 18.99
N GLY A 69 4.14 -10.65 18.50
CA GLY A 69 4.44 -10.49 17.07
C GLY A 69 4.05 -9.13 16.49
N VAL A 70 4.33 -8.92 15.20
CA VAL A 70 3.97 -7.67 14.50
C VAL A 70 2.53 -7.76 14.00
N GLN A 71 1.64 -6.91 14.54
CA GLN A 71 0.28 -6.77 14.02
C GLN A 71 0.20 -5.60 13.03
N CYS A 72 -0.14 -5.91 11.77
CA CYS A 72 -0.25 -4.90 10.73
C CYS A 72 -1.56 -4.09 10.80
N ALA A 73 -2.66 -4.72 11.22
CA ALA A 73 -3.97 -4.08 11.37
C ALA A 73 -4.43 -4.26 12.82
N PHE A 74 -4.62 -3.15 13.51
CA PHE A 74 -5.05 -3.10 14.91
C PHE A 74 -5.82 -1.81 15.16
N ASN A 75 -6.61 -1.79 16.24
CA ASN A 75 -7.20 -0.58 16.79
C ASN A 75 -7.08 -0.67 18.32
N HIS A 76 -6.33 0.24 18.93
CA HIS A 76 -6.20 0.37 20.37
C HIS A 76 -6.81 1.70 20.80
N ALA A 77 -7.78 1.65 21.70
CA ALA A 77 -8.23 2.83 22.41
C ALA A 77 -7.25 3.07 23.57
N ALA A 78 -6.56 4.21 23.54
CA ALA A 78 -5.80 4.66 24.70
C ALA A 78 -6.75 5.43 25.62
N ASP A 79 -6.83 4.99 26.88
CA ASP A 79 -7.58 5.72 27.90
C ASP A 79 -6.94 7.10 28.09
N PRO A 80 -7.72 8.18 27.99
CA PRO A 80 -7.22 9.52 28.20
C PRO A 80 -6.95 9.67 29.70
N SER A 81 -5.69 9.51 30.10
CA SER A 81 -5.25 9.66 31.50
C SER A 81 -5.51 11.07 32.08
N ASP A 82 -5.89 12.05 31.25
CA ASP A 82 -6.15 13.45 31.62
C ASP A 82 -7.57 13.96 31.26
N GLY A 83 -8.57 13.07 31.10
CA GLY A 83 -9.96 13.51 30.88
C GLY A 83 -10.25 14.15 29.51
N GLY A 84 -9.33 14.01 28.56
CA GLY A 84 -9.52 14.35 27.14
C GLY A 84 -10.29 13.28 26.36
N SER A 85 -10.47 13.48 25.05
CA SER A 85 -11.05 12.47 24.17
C SER A 85 -10.14 11.24 24.05
N ALA A 86 -10.72 10.03 24.06
CA ALA A 86 -9.97 8.79 23.86
C ALA A 86 -9.18 8.81 22.55
N LEU A 87 -7.87 8.59 22.62
CA LEU A 87 -7.01 8.54 21.45
C LEU A 87 -7.06 7.12 20.88
N VAL A 88 -7.63 6.97 19.69
CA VAL A 88 -7.65 5.68 18.99
C VAL A 88 -6.40 5.59 18.12
N GLN A 89 -5.47 4.73 18.51
CA GLN A 89 -4.33 4.36 17.68
C GLN A 89 -4.74 3.21 16.76
N SER A 90 -4.61 3.41 15.45
CA SER A 90 -4.98 2.41 14.45
C SER A 90 -3.79 2.07 13.57
N GLY A 91 -3.64 0.79 13.22
CA GLY A 91 -2.63 0.31 12.27
C GLY A 91 -3.00 0.57 10.81
N TYR A 92 -2.59 -0.32 9.91
CA TYR A 92 -3.02 -0.30 8.51
C TYR A 92 -4.50 -0.68 8.36
N ALA A 93 -5.07 -0.33 7.21
CA ALA A 93 -6.46 -0.68 6.90
C ALA A 93 -6.55 -2.19 6.62
N ASP A 94 -7.56 -2.86 7.19
CA ASP A 94 -7.77 -4.30 7.05
C ASP A 94 -8.40 -4.68 5.70
N TYR A 95 -7.71 -4.32 4.62
CA TYR A 95 -8.03 -4.63 3.25
C TYR A 95 -6.76 -5.13 2.53
N LEU A 96 -6.94 -6.02 1.58
CA LEU A 96 -5.85 -6.43 0.68
C LEU A 96 -5.80 -5.47 -0.51
N GLY A 97 -4.60 -4.96 -0.82
CA GLY A 97 -4.36 -4.21 -2.05
C GLY A 97 -4.39 -5.12 -3.29
N PRO A 98 -4.80 -4.60 -4.46
CA PRO A 98 -5.32 -3.26 -4.75
C PRO A 98 -6.77 -3.07 -4.27
N SER A 99 -7.07 -1.95 -3.58
CA SER A 99 -8.38 -1.66 -3.02
C SER A 99 -8.76 -0.18 -3.17
N ALA A 100 -10.07 0.10 -3.24
CA ALA A 100 -10.56 1.47 -3.27
C ALA A 100 -10.49 2.16 -1.90
N GLN A 101 -10.48 1.36 -0.82
CA GLN A 101 -10.64 1.75 0.58
C GLN A 101 -9.31 2.00 1.31
N CYS A 102 -8.18 1.69 0.67
CA CYS A 102 -6.84 1.86 1.25
C CYS A 102 -5.82 2.27 0.18
N THR A 103 -4.66 2.73 0.63
CA THR A 103 -3.50 2.98 -0.25
C THR A 103 -2.78 1.66 -0.50
N GLY A 104 -2.81 1.22 -1.76
CA GLY A 104 -2.16 -0.02 -2.18
C GLY A 104 -1.60 0.10 -3.59
N GLN A 105 -1.08 -1.01 -4.12
CA GLN A 105 -0.48 -1.01 -5.46
C GLN A 105 -1.50 -0.54 -6.48
N ALA A 106 -1.09 0.32 -7.41
CA ALA A 106 -1.90 0.54 -8.60
C ALA A 106 -1.89 -0.74 -9.42
N PHE A 107 -3.03 -1.08 -10.04
CA PHE A 107 -2.98 -1.93 -11.21
C PHE A 107 -2.15 -1.15 -12.25
N SER A 108 -0.88 -1.50 -12.42
CA SER A 108 -0.26 -1.30 -13.72
C SER A 108 -1.05 -2.21 -14.65
N ALA A 109 -2.15 -1.70 -15.22
CA ALA A 109 -2.67 -2.22 -16.46
C ALA A 109 -1.47 -2.13 -17.39
N GLY A 110 -0.76 -3.24 -17.52
CA GLY A 110 0.47 -3.28 -18.28
C GLY A 110 0.16 -2.64 -19.62
N ARG A 111 1.16 -1.98 -20.21
CA ARG A 111 1.21 -1.72 -21.65
C ARG A 111 1.26 -3.04 -22.43
N GLY A 112 0.45 -4.03 -22.07
CA GLY A 112 0.21 -5.24 -22.81
C GLY A 112 -0.65 -4.84 -23.98
N LEU A 113 -0.03 -4.83 -25.17
CA LEU A 113 -0.65 -4.75 -26.48
C LEU A 113 -1.68 -5.88 -26.70
N ARG A 114 -2.78 -5.90 -25.95
CA ARG A 114 -3.90 -6.83 -26.19
C ARG A 114 -5.09 -6.19 -26.89
N ALA A 115 -5.10 -4.86 -27.01
CA ALA A 115 -6.10 -4.15 -27.80
C ALA A 115 -5.96 -4.37 -29.34
N PRO A 116 -4.76 -4.38 -29.97
CA PRO A 116 -4.70 -4.50 -31.42
C PRO A 116 -5.00 -5.92 -31.92
N LEU A 117 -4.74 -6.97 -31.13
CA LEU A 117 -4.97 -8.35 -31.58
C LEU A 117 -6.46 -8.68 -31.64
N LEU A 118 -7.27 -8.18 -30.70
CA LEU A 118 -8.73 -8.34 -30.73
C LEU A 118 -9.36 -7.54 -31.87
N LEU A 119 -8.81 -6.35 -32.18
CA LEU A 119 -9.26 -5.55 -33.33
C LEU A 119 -8.89 -6.24 -34.66
N LEU A 120 -7.70 -6.85 -34.75
CA LEU A 120 -7.27 -7.60 -35.94
C LEU A 120 -8.07 -8.89 -36.12
N LEU A 121 -8.35 -9.65 -35.06
CA LEU A 121 -9.20 -10.84 -35.13
C LEU A 121 -10.64 -10.50 -35.54
N ALA A 122 -11.17 -9.36 -35.08
CA ALA A 122 -12.47 -8.86 -35.52
C ALA A 122 -12.47 -8.41 -36.99
N LEU A 123 -11.37 -7.83 -37.48
CA LEU A 123 -11.22 -7.42 -38.89
C LEU A 123 -10.98 -8.60 -39.85
N PHE A 124 -10.31 -9.66 -39.38
CA PHE A 124 -10.01 -10.85 -40.20
C PHE A 124 -11.04 -11.97 -40.07
N GLY A 125 -12.12 -11.78 -39.30
CA GLY A 125 -13.29 -12.66 -39.32
C GLY A 125 -13.01 -14.12 -38.94
N VAL A 126 -11.93 -14.39 -38.19
CA VAL A 126 -11.63 -15.75 -37.71
C VAL A 126 -12.53 -16.02 -36.51
N GLN A 127 -13.74 -16.50 -36.79
CA GLN A 127 -14.60 -17.13 -35.79
C GLN A 127 -14.12 -18.57 -35.61
N LEU A 128 -13.73 -18.93 -34.39
CA LEU A 128 -13.59 -20.33 -33.99
C LEU A 128 -14.97 -20.87 -33.61
#